data_AF-A0A6G2VEG5-F1
#
_entry.id   AF-A0A6G2VEG5-F1
#
_cell.length_a   1.000
_cell.length_b   1.000
_cell.length_c   1.000
_cell.angle_alpha   90.00
_cell.angle_beta   90.00
_cell.angle_gamma   90.00
#
_symmetry.space_group_name_H-M   'P 1'
#
loop_
_entity.id
_entity.type
_entity.pdbx_description
1 polymer ?
#
loop_
_entity_poly.entity_id
_entity_poly.type
_entity_poly.pdbx_seq_one_letter_code
_entity_poly.pdbx_strand_id
1 'polypeptide(L)'
;FAHQDAPFDLVLDALNPTRTLARHPLFQICLTLESGGVPELRLGDATVTAMPDVTSGAAKFDVEFLLRTDDGQGLRGTVLYAEDLFDRSTVERMVTVLGEVLRQALADPELRVGELDVVSAAERQLILGPWAGTTADIAET
;
A
#
# COMPACT_ATOMS: atom_id res chain seq x y z
N PHE A 1 9.20 -14.95 12.19
CA PHE A 1 10.41 -14.11 12.03
C PHE A 1 11.70 -14.89 12.32
N ALA A 2 12.05 -15.89 11.51
CA ALA A 2 13.20 -16.76 11.82
C ALA A 2 14.55 -16.26 11.27
N HIS A 3 14.54 -15.35 10.29
CA HIS A 3 15.73 -14.94 9.54
C HIS A 3 15.80 -13.42 9.31
N GLN A 4 15.21 -12.61 10.19
CA GLN A 4 15.21 -11.15 10.02
C GLN A 4 16.61 -10.53 10.14
N ASP A 5 17.52 -11.20 10.85
CA ASP A 5 18.89 -10.71 11.05
C ASP A 5 19.78 -10.88 9.82
N ALA A 6 19.30 -11.61 8.79
CA ALA A 6 20.02 -11.76 7.55
C ALA A 6 20.01 -10.42 6.78
N PRO A 7 21.20 -9.85 6.45
CA PRO A 7 21.27 -8.66 5.61
C PRO A 7 20.58 -8.90 4.27
N PHE A 8 19.81 -7.93 3.81
CA PHE A 8 19.09 -8.01 2.54
C PHE A 8 20.03 -8.25 1.36
N ASP A 9 21.24 -7.69 1.40
CA ASP A 9 22.27 -7.89 0.37
C ASP A 9 22.66 -9.37 0.20
N LEU A 10 22.69 -10.16 1.28
CA LEU A 10 23.00 -11.59 1.20
C LEU A 10 21.88 -12.37 0.50
N VAL A 11 20.63 -11.93 0.65
CA VAL A 11 19.48 -12.54 -0.04
C VAL A 11 19.54 -12.22 -1.53
N LEU A 12 19.91 -10.99 -1.90
CA LEU A 12 20.12 -10.58 -3.28
C LEU A 12 21.25 -11.37 -3.95
N ASP A 13 22.37 -11.54 -3.27
CA ASP A 13 23.51 -12.29 -3.81
C ASP A 13 23.16 -13.77 -4.01
N ALA A 14 22.39 -14.36 -3.09
CA ALA A 14 21.95 -15.75 -3.21
C ALA A 14 20.93 -15.96 -4.35
N LEU A 15 19.99 -15.04 -4.53
CA LEU A 15 18.97 -15.14 -5.59
C LEU A 15 19.48 -14.69 -6.96
N ASN A 16 20.52 -13.84 -6.99
CA ASN A 16 21.11 -13.23 -8.18
C ASN A 16 20.08 -12.78 -9.23
N PRO A 17 19.09 -11.95 -8.86
CA PRO A 17 18.06 -11.51 -9.79
C PRO A 17 18.66 -10.57 -10.85
N THR A 18 18.01 -10.49 -12.01
CA THR A 18 18.38 -9.52 -13.06
C THR A 18 18.33 -8.10 -12.50
N ARG A 19 19.48 -7.44 -12.44
CA ARG A 19 19.58 -6.07 -11.92
C ARG A 19 19.15 -5.08 -12.99
N THR A 20 18.30 -4.13 -12.60
CA THR A 20 17.91 -2.99 -13.42
C THR A 20 18.03 -1.71 -12.60
N LEU A 21 18.26 -0.57 -13.26
CA LEU A 21 18.28 0.74 -12.59
C LEU A 21 16.87 1.32 -12.38
N ALA A 22 15.85 0.71 -13.00
CA ALA A 22 14.49 1.25 -13.03
C ALA A 22 13.58 0.66 -11.96
N ARG A 23 13.95 -0.46 -11.33
CA ARG A 23 13.10 -1.16 -10.35
C ARG A 23 13.94 -1.81 -9.26
N HIS A 24 13.37 -1.88 -8.08
CA HIS A 24 13.96 -2.62 -6.99
C HIS A 24 13.94 -4.14 -7.28
N PRO A 25 15.05 -4.87 -7.03
CA PRO A 25 15.32 -6.19 -7.61
C PRO A 25 14.43 -7.35 -7.15
N LEU A 26 13.74 -7.25 -6.01
CA LEU A 26 12.91 -8.35 -5.47
C LEU A 26 11.44 -7.99 -5.26
N PHE A 27 11.15 -6.72 -4.99
CA PHE A 27 9.81 -6.25 -4.70
C PHE A 27 9.69 -4.80 -5.15
N GLN A 28 8.48 -4.41 -5.51
CA GLN A 28 8.17 -3.08 -6.04
C GLN A 28 7.24 -2.28 -5.10
N ILE A 29 6.60 -2.97 -4.16
CA ILE A 29 5.71 -2.36 -3.18
C ILE A 29 6.27 -2.64 -1.78
N CYS A 30 6.46 -1.60 -1.00
CA CYS A 30 6.87 -1.69 0.41
C CYS A 30 5.74 -1.18 1.31
N LEU A 31 5.48 -1.89 2.42
CA LEU A 31 4.58 -1.43 3.47
C LEU A 31 5.33 -1.46 4.79
N THR A 32 5.46 -0.28 5.39
CA THR A 32 6.03 -0.09 6.72
C THR A 32 4.90 0.26 7.67
N LEU A 33 4.82 -0.47 8.78
CA LEU A 33 3.91 -0.18 9.87
C LEU A 33 4.71 0.12 11.13
N GLU A 34 4.64 1.35 11.59
CA GLU A 34 5.22 1.77 12.86
C GLU A 34 4.13 1.84 13.94
N SER A 35 4.43 1.28 15.10
CA SER A 35 3.60 1.40 16.30
C SER A 35 4.39 2.10 17.39
N GLY A 36 3.78 3.10 18.02
CA GLY A 36 4.41 3.88 19.08
C GLY A 36 4.20 5.38 18.89
N GLY A 37 4.05 6.11 20.00
CA GLY A 37 3.91 7.55 19.98
C GLY A 37 5.20 8.23 19.50
N VAL A 38 5.06 9.39 18.86
CA VAL A 38 6.20 10.29 18.59
C VAL A 38 6.75 10.71 19.96
N PRO A 39 8.00 10.38 20.33
CA PRO A 39 8.54 10.78 21.62
C PRO A 39 8.58 12.31 21.69
N GLU A 40 8.02 12.89 22.77
CA GLU A 40 8.17 14.31 23.04
C GLU A 40 9.66 14.61 23.28
N LEU A 41 10.30 15.24 22.30
CA LEU A 41 11.65 15.72 22.46
C LEU A 41 11.61 17.08 23.18
N ARG A 42 12.11 17.13 24.41
CA ARG A 42 12.32 18.38 25.16
C ARG A 42 13.79 18.73 25.16
N LEU A 43 14.11 19.96 24.75
CA LEU A 43 15.46 20.51 24.78
C LEU A 43 15.53 21.64 25.80
N GLY A 44 15.74 21.29 27.07
CA GLY A 44 15.62 22.24 28.19
C GLY A 44 14.19 22.80 28.26
N ASP A 45 14.08 24.13 28.18
CA ASP A 45 12.79 24.84 28.20
C ASP A 45 12.14 24.95 26.80
N ALA A 46 12.79 24.43 25.76
CA ALA A 46 12.25 24.44 24.40
C ALA A 46 11.39 23.20 24.10
N THR A 47 10.17 23.46 23.62
CA THR A 47 9.28 22.43 23.05
C THR A 47 9.65 22.20 21.59
N VAL A 48 10.02 20.97 21.23
CA VAL A 48 10.25 20.59 19.84
C VAL A 48 8.94 20.10 19.24
N THR A 49 8.44 20.81 18.22
CA THR A 49 7.32 20.34 17.40
C THR A 49 7.88 19.59 16.20
N ALA A 50 7.39 18.38 15.96
CA ALA A 50 7.74 17.63 14.76
C ALA A 50 7.31 18.45 13.52
N MET A 51 8.24 18.67 12.59
CA MET A 51 7.88 19.18 11.28
C MET A 51 7.12 18.08 10.50
N PRO A 52 6.17 18.46 9.62
CA PRO A 52 5.61 17.51 8.67
C PRO A 52 6.74 16.85 7.91
N ASP A 53 6.68 15.54 7.75
CA ASP A 53 7.72 14.74 7.13
C ASP A 53 8.02 15.31 5.74
N VAL A 54 9.18 15.95 5.59
CA VAL A 54 9.67 16.42 4.30
C VAL A 54 10.24 15.20 3.62
N THR A 55 9.35 14.38 3.04
CA THR A 55 9.76 13.21 2.27
C THR A 55 10.71 13.68 1.18
N SER A 56 11.85 12.99 1.05
CA SER A 56 12.97 13.41 0.21
C SER A 56 12.68 13.23 -1.28
N GLY A 57 11.57 13.79 -1.79
CA GLY A 57 11.22 14.00 -3.19
C GLY A 57 11.09 12.78 -4.13
N ALA A 58 11.63 11.61 -3.78
CA ALA A 58 11.72 10.46 -4.67
C ALA A 58 11.30 9.18 -3.94
N ALA A 59 10.38 8.45 -4.55
CA ALA A 59 10.00 7.12 -4.11
C ALA A 59 11.16 6.15 -4.35
N LYS A 60 11.56 5.41 -3.31
CA LYS A 60 12.62 4.39 -3.39
C LYS A 60 12.14 3.10 -4.07
N PHE A 61 10.83 2.91 -4.08
CA PHE A 61 10.10 1.79 -4.67
C PHE A 61 9.00 2.35 -5.57
N ASP A 62 8.40 1.48 -6.40
CA ASP A 62 7.30 1.88 -7.27
C ASP A 62 6.13 2.45 -6.44
N VAL A 63 5.81 1.82 -5.29
CA VAL A 63 4.88 2.34 -4.27
C VAL A 63 5.39 2.00 -2.85
N GLU A 64 5.34 2.95 -1.94
CA GLU A 64 5.74 2.79 -0.53
C GLU A 64 4.65 3.33 0.40
N PHE A 65 4.06 2.44 1.21
CA PHE A 65 3.09 2.78 2.25
C PHE A 65 3.83 2.98 3.58
N LEU A 66 3.84 4.20 4.10
CA LEU A 66 4.38 4.53 5.42
C LEU A 66 3.22 4.73 6.38
N LEU A 67 2.86 3.69 7.13
CA LEU A 67 1.70 3.67 8.01
C LEU A 67 2.17 3.70 9.46
N ARG A 68 1.42 4.42 10.30
CA ARG A 68 1.63 4.51 11.74
C ARG A 68 0.30 4.37 12.47
N THR A 69 0.36 3.75 13.65
CA THR A 69 -0.75 3.72 14.59
C THR A 69 -0.39 4.39 15.91
N ASP A 70 -1.25 5.31 16.36
CA ASP A 70 -1.17 5.94 17.67
C ASP A 70 -2.02 5.07 18.62
N ASP A 71 -1.37 4.21 19.41
CA ASP A 71 -1.99 3.37 20.45
C ASP A 71 -3.19 2.51 19.98
N GLY A 72 -3.17 2.07 18.73
CA GLY A 72 -4.22 1.22 18.15
C GLY A 72 -5.56 1.91 17.87
N GLN A 73 -5.64 3.24 18.06
CA GLN A 73 -6.88 4.01 17.87
C GLN A 73 -7.20 4.30 16.39
N GLY A 74 -6.25 4.03 15.50
CA GLY A 74 -6.41 4.22 14.06
C GLY A 74 -5.09 4.07 13.32
N LEU A 75 -5.20 3.98 11.99
CA LEU A 75 -4.06 3.91 11.09
C LEU A 75 -3.99 5.24 10.31
N ARG A 76 -2.83 5.88 10.33
CA ARG A 76 -2.54 7.10 9.56
C ARG A 76 -1.25 6.91 8.82
N GLY A 77 -1.05 7.61 7.71
CA GLY A 77 0.17 7.42 6.95
C GLY A 77 0.27 8.25 5.70
N THR A 78 1.38 8.06 4.99
CA THR A 78 1.67 8.66 3.71
C THR A 78 2.00 7.56 2.70
N VAL A 79 1.61 7.76 1.44
CA VAL A 79 2.02 6.88 0.34
C VAL A 79 2.93 7.65 -0.60
N LEU A 80 4.13 7.12 -0.82
CA LEU A 80 5.07 7.61 -1.82
C LEU A 80 4.97 6.70 -3.05
N TYR A 81 5.06 7.27 -4.25
CA TYR A 81 4.96 6.51 -5.49
C TYR A 81 5.78 7.16 -6.59
N ALA A 82 6.18 6.34 -7.56
CA ALA A 82 6.90 6.79 -8.74
C ALA A 82 5.90 7.43 -9.73
N GLU A 83 5.98 8.76 -9.92
CA GLU A 83 5.03 9.53 -10.76
C GLU A 83 5.13 9.19 -12.25
N ASP A 84 6.22 8.59 -12.70
CA ASP A 84 6.39 8.04 -14.04
C ASP A 84 5.58 6.75 -14.26
N LEU A 85 5.16 6.08 -13.18
CA LEU A 85 4.38 4.84 -13.22
C LEU A 85 2.93 5.02 -12.77
N PHE A 86 2.65 5.94 -11.85
CA PHE A 86 1.33 6.10 -11.25
C PHE A 86 0.88 7.55 -11.22
N ASP A 87 -0.41 7.75 -11.52
CA ASP A 87 -1.10 8.99 -11.20
C ASP A 87 -1.65 8.95 -9.76
N ARG A 88 -1.90 10.15 -9.22
CA ARG A 88 -2.47 10.35 -7.88
C ARG A 88 -3.78 9.57 -7.70
N SER A 89 -4.67 9.62 -8.67
CA SER A 89 -5.98 8.95 -8.61
C SER A 89 -5.86 7.44 -8.45
N THR A 90 -4.87 6.83 -9.09
CA THR A 90 -4.60 5.40 -9.03
C THR A 90 -4.14 5.01 -7.63
N VAL A 91 -3.27 5.80 -7.03
CA VAL A 91 -2.79 5.56 -5.66
C VAL A 91 -3.89 5.81 -4.62
N GLU A 92 -4.69 6.85 -4.78
CA GLU A 92 -5.86 7.11 -3.92
C GLU A 92 -6.89 5.96 -3.98
N ARG A 93 -7.08 5.39 -5.16
CA ARG A 93 -7.89 4.19 -5.36
C ARG A 93 -7.30 2.96 -4.67
N MET A 94 -5.98 2.74 -4.78
CA MET A 94 -5.29 1.67 -4.05
C MET A 94 -5.48 1.78 -2.54
N VAL A 95 -5.34 3.00 -1.97
CA VAL A 95 -5.56 3.25 -0.54
C VAL A 95 -7.00 2.94 -0.13
N THR A 96 -7.97 3.33 -0.96
CA THR A 96 -9.39 3.06 -0.72
C THR A 96 -9.68 1.56 -0.72
N VAL A 97 -9.17 0.83 -1.73
CA VAL A 97 -9.31 -0.63 -1.84
C VAL A 97 -8.64 -1.34 -0.67
N LEU A 98 -7.43 -0.93 -0.27
CA LEU A 98 -6.75 -1.48 0.90
C LEU A 98 -7.60 -1.32 2.16
N GLY A 99 -8.18 -0.14 2.38
CA GLY A 99 -9.06 0.11 3.52
C GLY A 99 -10.34 -0.74 3.50
N GLU A 100 -10.91 -0.99 2.32
CA GLU A 100 -12.07 -1.87 2.15
C GLU A 100 -11.73 -3.33 2.45
N VAL A 101 -10.63 -3.82 1.90
CA VAL A 101 -10.12 -5.18 2.14
C VAL A 101 -9.86 -5.40 3.63
N LEU A 102 -9.22 -4.45 4.30
CA LEU A 102 -8.99 -4.51 5.75
C LEU A 102 -10.31 -4.56 6.53
N ARG A 103 -11.32 -3.79 6.14
CA ARG A 103 -12.64 -3.82 6.79
C ARG A 103 -13.36 -5.16 6.58
N GLN A 104 -13.30 -5.74 5.39
CA GLN A 104 -13.88 -7.06 5.12
C GLN A 104 -13.19 -8.15 5.96
N ALA A 105 -11.86 -8.18 5.96
CA ALA A 105 -11.09 -9.17 6.72
C ALA A 105 -11.28 -9.06 8.24
N LEU A 106 -11.52 -7.85 8.76
CA LEU A 106 -11.83 -7.65 10.18
C LEU A 106 -13.27 -8.01 10.54
N ALA A 107 -14.22 -7.84 9.61
CA ALA A 107 -15.62 -8.17 9.83
C ALA A 107 -15.87 -9.69 9.80
N ASP A 108 -15.17 -10.40 8.92
CA ASP A 108 -15.20 -11.86 8.82
C ASP A 108 -13.79 -12.44 8.58
N PRO A 109 -13.07 -12.83 9.66
CA PRO A 109 -11.73 -13.40 9.55
C PRO A 109 -11.65 -14.75 8.82
N GLU A 110 -12.78 -15.46 8.66
CA GLU A 110 -12.85 -16.74 7.95
C GLU A 110 -13.17 -16.56 6.45
N LEU A 111 -13.45 -15.32 6.02
CA LEU A 111 -13.70 -14.97 4.62
C LEU A 111 -12.49 -15.35 3.77
N ARG A 112 -12.75 -16.04 2.65
CA ARG A 112 -11.66 -16.49 1.77
C ARG A 112 -11.08 -15.30 1.03
N VAL A 113 -9.76 -15.34 0.77
CA VAL A 113 -9.08 -14.27 0.02
C VAL A 113 -9.70 -14.02 -1.36
N GLY A 114 -10.19 -15.07 -2.03
CA GLY A 114 -10.86 -14.94 -3.34
C GLY A 114 -12.27 -14.33 -3.29
N GLU A 115 -12.83 -14.15 -2.09
CA GLU A 115 -14.15 -13.56 -1.86
C GLU A 115 -14.06 -12.09 -1.43
N LEU A 116 -12.85 -11.56 -1.22
CA LEU A 116 -12.62 -10.15 -0.91
C LEU A 116 -12.93 -9.28 -2.13
N ASP A 117 -13.87 -8.36 -1.98
CA ASP A 117 -14.17 -7.36 -3.00
C ASP A 117 -13.04 -6.32 -3.07
N VAL A 118 -12.30 -6.31 -4.18
CA VAL A 118 -11.23 -5.35 -4.49
C VAL A 118 -11.66 -4.28 -5.51
N VAL A 119 -12.92 -4.34 -5.93
CA VAL A 119 -13.55 -3.40 -6.86
C VAL A 119 -14.69 -2.74 -6.10
N SER A 120 -14.66 -1.41 -6.00
CA SER A 120 -15.73 -0.67 -5.34
C SER A 120 -17.07 -0.89 -6.05
N ALA A 121 -18.17 -0.72 -5.31
CA ALA A 121 -19.51 -0.83 -5.91
C ALA A 121 -19.69 0.11 -7.12
N ALA A 122 -19.09 1.30 -7.09
CA ALA A 122 -19.13 2.26 -8.19
C ALA A 122 -18.35 1.75 -9.42
N GLU A 123 -17.14 1.22 -9.24
CA GLU A 123 -16.37 0.61 -10.33
C GLU A 123 -17.08 -0.63 -10.89
N ARG A 124 -17.70 -1.44 -10.03
CA ARG A 124 -18.47 -2.61 -10.45
C ARG A 124 -19.67 -2.20 -11.32
N GLN A 125 -20.35 -1.11 -10.98
CA GLN A 125 -21.41 -0.55 -11.82
C GLN A 125 -20.89 -0.05 -13.17
N LEU A 126 -19.71 0.56 -13.22
CA LEU A 126 -19.08 0.97 -14.47
C LEU A 126 -18.74 -0.24 -15.35
N ILE A 127 -18.10 -1.25 -14.76
CA ILE A 127 -17.68 -2.49 -15.44
C ILE A 127 -18.87 -3.27 -15.98
N LEU A 128 -19.92 -3.43 -15.17
CA LEU A 128 -21.12 -4.21 -15.55
C LEU A 128 -22.13 -3.41 -16.37
N GLY A 129 -21.98 -2.08 -16.44
CA GLY A 129 -22.88 -1.20 -17.19
C GLY A 129 -22.15 -0.54 -18.36
N PRO A 130 -21.79 0.76 -18.25
CA PRO A 130 -21.22 1.54 -19.36
C PRO A 130 -20.04 0.92 -20.09
N TRP A 131 -19.21 0.12 -19.41
CA TRP A 131 -18.02 -0.50 -19.99
C TRP A 131 -18.23 -1.96 -20.41
N ALA A 132 -19.39 -2.55 -20.13
CA ALA A 132 -19.70 -3.94 -20.46
C ALA A 132 -19.83 -4.21 -21.97
N GLY A 133 -19.84 -3.15 -22.79
CA GLY A 133 -20.06 -3.26 -24.24
C GLY A 133 -21.51 -3.63 -24.58
N THR A 134 -21.74 -4.02 -25.83
CA THR A 134 -23.08 -4.43 -26.30
C THR A 134 -23.35 -5.88 -25.89
N THR A 135 -24.42 -6.11 -25.13
CA THR A 135 -24.91 -7.45 -24.82
C THR A 135 -25.40 -8.13 -26.09
N ALA A 136 -24.80 -9.27 -26.45
CA ALA A 136 -25.31 -10.13 -27.51
C ALA A 136 -26.29 -11.14 -26.92
N ASP A 137 -27.51 -11.21 -27.45
CA ASP A 137 -28.46 -12.25 -27.10
C ASP A 137 -27.90 -13.61 -27.55
N ILE A 138 -27.65 -14.48 -26.58
CA ILE A 138 -27.31 -15.87 -26.87
C ILE A 138 -28.64 -16.61 -27.02
N ALA A 139 -28.99 -16.96 -28.26
CA ALA A 139 -30.15 -17.80 -28.51
C ALA A 139 -29.94 -19.16 -27.82
N GLU A 140 -30.82 -19.51 -26.87
CA GLU A 140 -30.88 -20.86 -26.30
C GLU A 140 -31.10 -21.88 -27.43
N THR A 141 -30.20 -22.87 -27.53
CA THR A 141 -30.36 -24.08 -28.36
C THR A 141 -30.66 -25.24 -27.42
#